data_AF-A0A7Y3A263-F1
#
_entry.id   AF-A0A7Y3A263-F1
#
_cell.length_a   1.000
_cell.length_b   1.000
_cell.length_c   1.000
_cell.angle_alpha   90.00
_cell.angle_beta   90.00
_cell.angle_gamma   90.00
#
_symmetry.space_group_name_H-M   'P 1'
#
loop_
_entity.id
_entity.type
_entity.pdbx_description
1 polymer ?
#
loop_
_entity_poly.entity_id
_entity_poly.type
_entity_poly.pdbx_seq_one_letter_code
_entity_poly.pdbx_strand_id
1 'polypeptide(L)'
;MRFITFLFLLCLSFSGYAQEGTLIVLNKSDDTADLIDLRSGKSVATIPTGNGPHEVAVSPDGSKAIITNNGRGDQCPGNSLTVLDIKSMRVEKTIILDY
;
A
#
# COMPACT_ATOMS: atom_id res chain seq x y z
N MET A 1 3.22 -58.58 -23.47
CA MET A 1 3.92 -57.49 -24.18
C MET A 1 3.57 -56.17 -23.52
N ARG A 2 4.57 -55.54 -22.86
CA ARG A 2 4.83 -54.09 -22.61
C ARG A 2 3.63 -53.17 -22.34
N PHE A 3 3.36 -52.76 -21.09
CA PHE A 3 3.81 -51.50 -20.43
C PHE A 3 3.73 -50.23 -21.30
N ILE A 4 2.91 -49.25 -20.89
CA ILE A 4 3.22 -47.80 -20.86
C ILE A 4 2.23 -47.12 -19.89
N THR A 5 2.77 -46.61 -18.79
CA THR A 5 2.12 -45.70 -17.83
C THR A 5 2.31 -44.28 -18.35
N PHE A 6 1.23 -43.50 -18.56
CA PHE A 6 1.32 -42.06 -18.84
C PHE A 6 1.20 -41.28 -17.53
N LEU A 7 2.33 -40.91 -16.94
CA LEU A 7 2.38 -39.90 -15.87
C LEU A 7 2.43 -38.52 -16.54
N PHE A 8 1.28 -37.85 -16.66
CA PHE A 8 1.21 -36.47 -17.11
C PHE A 8 1.65 -35.57 -15.95
N LEU A 9 2.94 -35.23 -15.90
CA LEU A 9 3.46 -34.20 -15.01
C LEU A 9 2.93 -32.85 -15.54
N LEU A 10 1.76 -32.44 -15.07
CA LEU A 10 1.29 -31.08 -15.23
C LEU A 10 2.20 -30.21 -14.36
N CYS A 11 3.29 -29.73 -14.97
CA CYS A 11 4.00 -28.58 -14.45
C CYS A 11 3.01 -27.41 -14.57
N LEU A 12 2.19 -27.21 -13.52
CA LEU A 12 1.56 -25.93 -13.28
C LEU A 12 2.74 -24.98 -13.06
N SER A 13 3.19 -24.36 -14.14
CA SER A 13 3.91 -23.12 -14.05
C SER A 13 3.01 -22.22 -13.23
N PHE A 14 3.27 -22.14 -11.92
CA PHE A 14 2.96 -20.95 -11.17
C PHE A 14 3.81 -19.88 -11.87
N SER A 15 3.30 -19.32 -12.96
CA SER A 15 3.49 -17.92 -13.20
C SER A 15 2.87 -17.29 -11.97
N GLY A 16 3.67 -17.19 -10.90
CA GLY A 16 3.43 -16.25 -9.84
C GLY A 16 3.31 -14.95 -10.58
N TYR A 17 2.08 -14.54 -10.83
CA TYR A 17 1.79 -13.15 -11.10
C TYR A 17 2.40 -12.46 -9.89
N ALA A 18 3.59 -11.91 -10.05
CA ALA A 18 4.02 -10.82 -9.21
C ALA A 18 2.86 -9.85 -9.33
N GLN A 19 2.06 -9.73 -8.27
CA GLN A 19 0.98 -8.79 -8.25
C GLN A 19 1.66 -7.44 -8.46
N GLU A 20 1.55 -6.89 -9.67
CA GLU A 20 2.17 -5.61 -9.98
C GLU A 20 1.65 -4.65 -8.92
N GLY A 21 2.57 -4.19 -8.07
CA GLY A 21 2.27 -3.73 -6.72
C GLY A 21 1.37 -2.50 -6.70
N THR A 22 1.03 -2.05 -5.51
CA THR A 22 0.34 -0.78 -5.34
C THR A 22 1.37 0.32 -5.12
N LEU A 23 1.29 1.41 -5.88
CA LEU A 23 2.02 2.64 -5.62
C LEU A 23 1.22 3.49 -4.63
N ILE A 24 1.89 3.98 -3.58
CA ILE A 24 1.31 4.91 -2.61
C ILE A 24 1.86 6.30 -2.91
N VAL A 25 0.98 7.25 -3.23
CA VAL A 25 1.33 8.65 -3.52
C VAL A 25 0.79 9.53 -2.41
N LEU A 26 1.67 10.31 -1.76
CA LEU A 26 1.27 11.23 -0.71
C LEU A 26 0.95 12.61 -1.28
N ASN A 27 -0.31 13.01 -1.21
CA ASN A 27 -0.78 14.30 -1.68
C ASN A 27 -0.69 15.32 -0.55
N LYS A 28 0.51 15.86 -0.33
CA LYS A 28 0.83 16.69 0.84
C LYS A 28 -0.10 17.88 1.07
N SER A 29 -0.63 18.50 0.02
CA SER A 29 -1.52 19.67 0.14
C SER A 29 -2.97 19.30 0.41
N ASP A 30 -3.38 18.10 0.02
CA ASP A 30 -4.77 17.65 0.05
C ASP A 30 -5.08 16.77 1.27
N ASP A 31 -4.08 16.47 2.09
CA ASP A 31 -4.21 15.62 3.28
C ASP A 31 -4.76 14.22 2.93
N THR A 32 -4.28 13.67 1.81
CA THR A 32 -4.65 12.33 1.31
C THR A 32 -3.44 11.52 0.85
N ALA A 33 -3.67 10.22 0.69
CA ALA A 33 -2.80 9.30 -0.02
C ALA A 33 -3.58 8.55 -1.11
N ASP A 34 -3.07 8.57 -2.34
CA ASP A 34 -3.61 7.77 -3.43
C ASP A 34 -2.94 6.40 -3.51
N LEU A 35 -3.76 5.39 -3.73
CA LEU A 35 -3.34 4.02 -4.04
C LEU A 35 -3.54 3.80 -5.53
N ILE A 36 -2.45 3.56 -6.25
CA ILE A 36 -2.46 3.37 -7.70
C ILE A 36 -2.11 1.92 -8.02
N ASP A 37 -2.95 1.26 -8.80
CA ASP A 37 -2.66 -0.06 -9.37
C ASP A 37 -1.60 0.10 -10.48
N LEU A 38 -0.41 -0.48 -10.29
CA LEU A 38 0.69 -0.29 -11.23
C LEU A 38 0.43 -0.89 -12.61
N ARG A 39 -0.42 -1.92 -12.71
CA ARG A 39 -0.76 -2.56 -13.98
C ARG A 39 -1.59 -1.65 -14.88
N SER A 40 -2.62 -1.03 -14.32
CA SER A 40 -3.54 -0.16 -15.05
C SER A 40 -3.15 1.31 -15.01
N GLY A 41 -2.27 1.71 -14.09
CA GLY A 41 -1.90 3.09 -13.83
C GLY A 41 -3.05 3.93 -13.24
N LYS A 42 -4.11 3.29 -12.72
CA LYS A 42 -5.29 3.98 -12.21
C LYS A 42 -5.28 4.05 -10.70
N SER A 43 -5.74 5.19 -10.17
CA SER A 43 -6.09 5.27 -8.75
C SER A 43 -7.24 4.30 -8.46
N VAL A 44 -7.03 3.44 -7.47
CA VAL A 44 -8.02 2.49 -6.97
C VAL A 44 -8.62 2.93 -5.64
N ALA A 45 -7.96 3.85 -4.93
CA ALA A 45 -8.49 4.51 -3.74
C ALA A 45 -7.74 5.82 -3.45
N THR A 46 -8.46 6.77 -2.86
CA THR A 46 -7.91 7.99 -2.24
C THR A 46 -8.26 7.94 -0.77
N ILE A 47 -7.25 7.94 0.09
CA ILE A 47 -7.39 7.71 1.52
C ILE A 47 -7.09 9.00 2.28
N PRO A 48 -7.97 9.45 3.20
CA PRO A 48 -7.67 10.58 4.06
C PRO A 48 -6.51 10.24 5.01
N THR A 49 -5.60 11.19 5.21
CA THR A 49 -4.49 11.09 6.17
C THR A 49 -4.65 12.14 7.28
N GLY A 50 -3.59 12.36 8.06
CA GLY A 50 -3.44 13.59 8.83
C GLY A 50 -2.86 14.72 7.98
N ASN A 51 -2.58 15.85 8.63
CA ASN A 51 -2.07 17.06 7.98
C ASN A 51 -0.66 16.86 7.39
N GLY A 52 -0.50 17.22 6.13
CA GLY A 52 0.79 17.27 5.45
C GLY A 52 1.53 15.93 5.47
N PRO A 53 0.96 14.86 4.86
CA PRO A 53 1.66 13.58 4.74
C PRO A 53 3.00 13.79 4.01
N HIS A 54 4.08 13.19 4.52
CA HIS A 54 5.44 13.48 4.05
C HIS A 54 6.24 12.22 3.67
N GLU A 55 6.27 11.21 4.54
CA GLU A 55 6.99 9.96 4.29
C GLU A 55 6.06 8.77 4.42
N VAL A 56 6.38 7.69 3.72
CA VAL A 56 5.67 6.42 3.81
C VAL A 56 6.66 5.27 3.89
N ALA A 57 6.42 4.34 4.82
CA ALA A 57 7.15 3.08 4.93
C ALA A 57 6.16 1.91 4.80
N VAL A 58 6.51 0.91 3.98
CA VAL A 58 5.69 -0.29 3.74
C VAL A 58 6.31 -1.47 4.47
N SER A 59 5.49 -2.31 5.11
CA SER A 59 5.94 -3.51 5.80
C SER A 59 6.54 -4.54 4.81
N PRO A 60 7.49 -5.40 5.23
CA PRO A 60 8.12 -6.37 4.33
C PRO A 60 7.16 -7.35 3.65
N ASP A 61 6.03 -7.65 4.30
CA ASP A 61 4.95 -8.49 3.77
C ASP A 61 3.97 -7.73 2.86
N GLY A 62 4.15 -6.41 2.70
CA GLY A 62 3.29 -5.54 1.89
C GLY A 62 1.88 -5.34 2.44
N SER A 63 1.60 -5.74 3.69
CA SER A 63 0.24 -5.67 4.25
C SER A 63 -0.11 -4.30 4.82
N LYS A 64 0.89 -3.55 5.31
CA LYS A 64 0.69 -2.25 5.96
C LYS A 64 1.61 -1.17 5.42
N ALA A 65 1.14 0.07 5.48
CA ALA A 65 1.97 1.26 5.36
C ALA A 65 1.80 2.18 6.56
N ILE A 66 2.87 2.86 6.95
CA ILE A 66 2.84 3.94 7.94
C ILE A 66 3.23 5.23 7.23
N ILE A 67 2.40 6.26 7.40
CA ILE A 67 2.57 7.58 6.81
C ILE A 67 2.82 8.59 7.93
N THR A 68 3.85 9.42 7.79
CA THR A 68 4.10 10.55 8.70
C THR A 68 3.32 11.78 8.27
N ASN A 69 2.59 12.39 9.20
CA ASN A 69 1.82 13.61 8.97
C ASN A 69 2.50 14.77 9.70
N ASN A 70 3.42 15.45 9.00
CA ASN A 70 4.30 16.48 9.58
C ASN A 70 3.72 17.90 9.46
N GLY A 71 2.62 18.06 8.73
CA GLY A 71 2.03 19.36 8.45
C GLY A 71 2.75 20.17 7.38
N ARG A 72 2.36 21.44 7.27
CA ARG A 72 2.86 22.41 6.29
C ARG A 72 3.35 23.69 6.97
N GLY A 73 4.11 23.52 8.05
CA GLY A 73 4.59 24.62 8.90
C GLY A 73 3.55 25.08 9.93
N ASP A 74 3.81 26.21 10.59
CA ASP A 74 3.10 26.65 11.80
C ASP A 74 1.58 26.83 11.62
N GLN A 75 1.13 27.15 10.40
CA GLN A 75 -0.29 27.37 10.11
C GLN A 75 -1.10 26.06 9.96
N CYS A 76 -0.42 24.94 9.72
CA CYS A 76 -1.04 23.62 9.56
C CYS A 76 -0.10 22.59 10.18
N PRO A 77 -0.04 22.51 11.52
CA PRO A 77 0.83 21.55 12.19
C PRO A 77 0.34 20.13 11.95
N GLY A 78 1.29 19.20 11.89
CA GLY A 78 1.03 17.76 11.87
C GLY A 78 1.72 17.10 13.07
N ASN A 79 0.99 16.22 13.74
CA ASN A 79 1.47 15.51 14.93
C ASN A 79 0.96 14.06 14.95
N SER A 80 0.85 13.41 13.79
CA SER A 80 0.26 12.07 13.75
C SER A 80 0.92 11.15 12.76
N LEU A 81 0.69 9.85 12.95
CA LEU A 81 0.98 8.81 11.98
C LEU A 81 -0.33 8.18 11.49
N THR A 82 -0.45 7.96 10.19
CA THR A 82 -1.55 7.18 9.62
C THR A 82 -1.07 5.76 9.34
N VAL A 83 -1.73 4.76 9.93
CA VAL A 83 -1.49 3.34 9.67
C VAL A 83 -2.53 2.87 8.66
N LEU A 84 -2.07 2.48 7.49
CA LEU A 84 -2.87 2.00 6.37
C LEU A 84 -2.80 0.47 6.27
N ASP A 85 -3.95 -0.20 6.17
CA ASP A 85 -4.05 -1.56 5.68
C ASP A 85 -4.15 -1.52 4.14
N ILE A 86 -3.13 -2.03 3.47
CA ILE A 86 -2.98 -1.90 2.01
C ILE A 86 -3.99 -2.79 1.28
N LYS A 87 -4.29 -3.99 1.83
CA LYS A 87 -5.16 -4.97 1.19
C LYS A 87 -6.63 -4.52 1.16
N SER A 88 -7.10 -3.95 2.26
CA SER A 88 -8.44 -3.39 2.38
C SER A 88 -8.52 -1.94 1.91
N MET A 89 -7.39 -1.31 1.62
CA MET A 89 -7.26 0.08 1.18
C MET A 89 -7.95 1.04 2.16
N ARG A 90 -7.64 0.89 3.46
CA ARG A 90 -8.30 1.65 4.53
C ARG A 90 -7.32 2.04 5.61
N VAL A 91 -7.56 3.19 6.23
CA VAL A 91 -6.90 3.55 7.48
C VAL A 91 -7.30 2.55 8.56
N GLU A 92 -6.32 1.83 9.10
CA GLU A 92 -6.51 0.98 10.26
C GLU A 92 -6.62 1.83 11.52
N LYS A 93 -5.75 2.85 11.65
CA LYS A 93 -5.76 3.81 12.76
C LYS A 93 -4.88 5.02 12.48
N THR A 94 -5.13 6.06 13.26
CA THR A 94 -4.27 7.24 13.36
C THR A 94 -3.67 7.27 14.76
N ILE A 95 -2.36 7.46 14.84
CA ILE A 95 -1.62 7.57 16.10
C ILE A 95 -1.27 9.04 16.27
N ILE A 96 -1.74 9.67 17.36
CA ILE A 96 -1.33 11.02 17.73
C ILE A 96 0.02 10.91 18.45
N LEU A 97 0.95 11.80 18.10
CA LEU A 97 2.24 11.95 18.71
C LEU A 97 2.17 13.11 19.70
N ASP A 98 2.44 12.81 20.96
CA ASP A 98 2.58 13.82 22.01
C ASP A 98 4.04 14.30 22.00
N TYR A 99 4.25 15.60 21.75
CA TYR A 99 5.54 16.26 21.85
C TYR A 99 5.41 17.61 22.55
#